data_AF-A0A7Y0R200-F1
#
_entry.id   AF-A0A7Y0R200-F1
#
_cell.length_a   1.000
_cell.length_b   1.000
_cell.length_c   1.000
_cell.angle_alpha   90.00
_cell.angle_beta   90.00
_cell.angle_gamma   90.00
#
_symmetry.space_group_name_H-M   'P 1'
#
loop_
_entity.id
_entity.type
_entity.pdbx_description
1 polymer ?
#
loop_
_entity_poly.entity_id
_entity_poly.type
_entity_poly.pdbx_seq_one_letter_code
_entity_poly.pdbx_strand_id
1 'polypeptide(L)'
;FKFFPQLGEQVYHSFLATPIIHRKQVLGVLVIQQKTPRLFSEMEESFLVTLSAQLAVIIAHAQSLGHWQLASKPTVLKGLPASTGVAIGEFWFDNTQPSLSDVFPSSTLDKEREQELLLVAIERALNDFRRMRKKFDSEINKDALAIFDLFTHLLNDPMLRGDLKKQIEKGDRADWALRQVVETYSNRFARM
;
A
#
# COMPACT_ATOMS: atom_id res chain seq x y z
N PHE A 1 33.19 -21.73 3.95
CA PHE A 1 32.25 -22.84 4.25
C PHE A 1 31.30 -22.37 5.34
N LYS A 2 29.98 -22.56 5.17
CA LYS A 2 28.97 -22.25 6.19
C LYS A 2 28.25 -23.55 6.53
N PHE A 3 28.51 -24.10 7.71
CA PHE A 3 27.91 -25.35 8.16
C PHE A 3 26.45 -25.14 8.56
N PHE A 4 25.55 -25.98 8.05
CA PHE A 4 24.14 -25.99 8.44
C PHE A 4 23.82 -27.31 9.12
N PRO A 5 23.63 -27.34 10.45
CA PRO A 5 23.40 -28.58 11.20
C PRO A 5 22.21 -29.39 10.70
N GLN A 6 21.20 -28.72 10.12
CA GLN A 6 19.99 -29.37 9.61
C GLN A 6 20.23 -30.24 8.35
N LEU A 7 21.35 -30.06 7.65
CA LEU A 7 21.66 -30.79 6.41
C LEU A 7 22.36 -32.14 6.67
N GLY A 8 22.69 -32.47 7.91
CA GLY A 8 23.32 -33.75 8.25
C GLY A 8 24.71 -33.95 7.64
N GLU A 9 25.42 -32.87 7.33
CA GLU A 9 26.72 -32.91 6.61
C GLU A 9 27.89 -33.50 7.42
N GLN A 10 27.66 -33.96 8.65
CA GLN A 10 28.68 -34.53 9.53
C GLN A 10 29.32 -35.83 9.02
N VAL A 11 28.66 -36.50 8.06
CA VAL A 11 29.11 -37.77 7.47
C VAL A 11 30.17 -37.55 6.38
N TYR A 12 30.42 -36.31 5.96
CA TYR A 12 31.40 -35.98 4.94
C TYR A 12 32.74 -35.56 5.58
N HIS A 13 33.83 -36.08 5.03
CA HIS A 13 35.19 -35.87 5.55
C HIS A 13 36.08 -35.09 4.59
N SER A 14 35.60 -34.77 3.39
CA SER A 14 36.33 -33.97 2.41
C SER A 14 35.38 -33.06 1.65
N PHE A 15 35.82 -31.83 1.39
CA PHE A 15 35.05 -30.83 0.66
C PHE A 15 35.93 -30.10 -0.36
N LEU A 16 35.34 -29.78 -1.51
CA LEU A 16 35.91 -28.89 -2.51
C LEU A 16 34.85 -27.85 -2.86
N ALA A 17 35.23 -26.57 -2.87
CA ALA A 17 34.30 -25.49 -3.12
C ALA A 17 34.88 -24.49 -4.11
N THR A 18 34.06 -24.01 -5.03
CA THR A 18 34.45 -22.98 -6.00
C THR A 18 33.34 -21.95 -6.15
N PRO A 19 33.67 -20.65 -6.19
CA PRO A 19 32.67 -19.61 -6.36
C PRO A 19 32.08 -19.64 -7.78
N ILE A 20 30.78 -19.44 -7.87
CA ILE A 20 30.07 -19.21 -9.13
C ILE A 20 30.05 -17.69 -9.34
N ILE A 21 30.84 -17.21 -10.31
CA ILE A 21 31.06 -15.76 -10.54
C ILE A 21 30.59 -15.36 -11.93
N HIS A 22 29.79 -14.31 -12.02
CA HIS A 22 29.39 -13.68 -13.28
C HIS A 22 29.58 -12.16 -13.20
N ARG A 23 30.27 -11.55 -14.18
CA ARG A 23 30.51 -10.08 -14.23
C ARG A 23 31.02 -9.48 -12.91
N LYS A 24 32.02 -10.13 -12.29
CA LYS A 24 32.59 -9.76 -10.97
C LYS A 24 31.63 -9.85 -9.77
N GLN A 25 30.45 -10.44 -9.94
CA GLN A 25 29.52 -10.72 -8.86
C GLN A 25 29.52 -12.21 -8.53
N VAL A 26 29.67 -12.53 -7.24
CA VAL A 26 29.54 -13.90 -6.74
C VAL A 26 28.06 -14.23 -6.65
N LEU A 27 27.58 -15.14 -7.51
CA LEU A 27 26.19 -15.60 -7.54
C LEU A 27 25.93 -16.68 -6.48
N GLY A 28 26.96 -17.42 -6.11
CA GLY A 28 26.89 -18.51 -5.13
C GLY A 28 28.22 -19.27 -5.04
N VAL A 29 28.17 -20.44 -4.41
CA VAL A 29 29.33 -21.34 -4.27
C VAL A 29 28.88 -22.75 -4.64
N LEU A 30 29.59 -23.40 -5.57
CA LEU A 30 29.43 -24.82 -5.85
C LEU A 30 30.28 -25.60 -4.85
N VAL A 31 29.69 -26.55 -4.14
CA VAL A 31 30.36 -27.37 -3.13
C VAL A 31 30.17 -28.85 -3.47
N ILE A 32 31.27 -29.60 -3.52
CA ILE A 32 31.28 -31.05 -3.58
C ILE A 32 31.76 -31.58 -2.24
N GLN A 33 31.08 -32.62 -1.75
CA GLN A 33 31.36 -33.27 -0.47
C GLN A 33 31.52 -34.78 -0.67
N GLN A 34 32.43 -35.39 0.08
CA GLN A 34 32.69 -36.83 0.00
C GLN A 34 32.83 -37.46 1.38
N LYS A 35 32.29 -38.68 1.53
CA LYS A 35 32.31 -39.43 2.80
C LYS A 35 33.70 -39.99 3.10
N THR A 36 34.42 -40.46 2.09
CA THR A 36 35.79 -40.97 2.27
C THR A 36 36.79 -39.82 2.35
N PRO A 37 37.68 -39.80 3.35
CA PRO A 37 38.71 -38.77 3.47
C PRO A 37 39.72 -38.91 2.32
N ARG A 38 39.84 -37.87 1.48
CA ARG A 38 40.84 -37.78 0.42
C ARG A 38 41.17 -36.34 0.06
N LEU A 39 42.29 -36.16 -0.65
CA LEU A 39 42.61 -34.90 -1.32
C LEU A 39 42.02 -34.89 -2.73
N PHE A 40 41.59 -33.71 -3.16
CA PHE A 40 41.19 -33.47 -4.55
C PHE A 40 42.44 -33.13 -5.36
N SER A 41 42.47 -33.59 -6.60
CA SER A 41 43.53 -33.30 -7.56
C SER A 41 43.34 -31.93 -8.23
N GLU A 42 44.42 -31.35 -8.74
CA GLU A 42 44.36 -30.08 -9.49
C GLU A 42 43.45 -30.16 -10.74
N MET A 43 43.32 -31.36 -11.34
CA MET A 43 42.36 -31.60 -12.41
C MET A 43 40.91 -31.49 -11.93
N GLU A 44 40.59 -32.02 -10.75
CA GLU A 44 39.25 -31.91 -10.15
C GLU A 44 38.93 -30.47 -9.76
N GLU A 45 39.92 -29.73 -9.25
CA GLU A 45 39.78 -28.29 -8.98
C GLU A 45 39.50 -27.50 -10.26
N SER A 46 40.30 -27.72 -11.30
CA SER A 46 40.14 -27.06 -12.61
C SER A 46 38.80 -27.39 -13.26
N PHE A 47 38.35 -28.64 -13.14
CA PHE A 47 37.04 -29.06 -13.62
C PHE A 47 35.91 -28.33 -12.89
N LEU A 48 36.00 -28.21 -11.56
CA LEU A 48 34.98 -27.53 -10.76
C LEU A 48 34.92 -26.02 -11.03
N VAL A 49 36.07 -25.39 -11.30
CA VAL A 49 36.15 -24.00 -11.79
C VAL A 49 35.46 -23.84 -13.13
N THR A 50 35.71 -24.75 -14.07
CA THR A 50 35.09 -24.71 -15.40
C THR A 50 33.57 -24.88 -15.31
N LEU A 51 33.11 -25.85 -14.51
CA LEU A 51 31.68 -26.04 -14.24
C LEU A 51 31.05 -24.82 -13.57
N SER A 52 31.70 -24.23 -12.58
CA SER A 52 31.21 -23.04 -11.88
C SER A 52 31.04 -21.86 -12.84
N ALA A 53 31.96 -21.70 -13.80
CA ALA A 53 31.86 -20.66 -14.83
C ALA A 53 30.66 -20.90 -15.78
N GLN A 54 30.43 -22.14 -16.21
CA GLN A 54 29.28 -22.48 -17.06
C GLN A 54 27.95 -22.28 -16.33
N LEU A 55 27.87 -22.72 -15.07
CA LEU A 55 26.69 -22.49 -14.23
C LEU A 55 26.42 -21.00 -14.00
N ALA A 56 27.47 -20.18 -13.87
CA ALA A 56 27.32 -18.75 -13.67
C ALA A 56 26.55 -18.07 -14.82
N VAL A 57 26.78 -18.48 -16.06
CA VAL A 57 26.07 -17.97 -17.25
C VAL A 57 24.58 -18.34 -17.19
N ILE A 58 24.27 -19.60 -16.88
CA ILE A 58 22.89 -20.11 -16.82
C ILE A 58 22.11 -19.43 -15.70
N ILE A 59 22.70 -19.31 -14.51
CA ILE A 59 22.08 -18.66 -13.34
C ILE A 59 21.86 -17.17 -13.63
N ALA A 60 22.83 -16.48 -14.22
CA ALA A 60 22.69 -15.07 -14.59
C ALA A 60 21.56 -14.85 -15.61
N HIS A 61 21.45 -15.74 -16.60
CA HIS A 61 20.35 -15.70 -17.58
C HIS A 61 18.98 -15.92 -16.91
N ALA A 62 18.86 -16.92 -16.04
CA ALA A 62 17.63 -17.18 -15.28
C ALA A 62 17.22 -16.02 -14.35
N GLN A 63 18.20 -15.35 -13.72
CA GLN A 63 17.98 -14.13 -12.93
C GLN A 63 17.45 -12.98 -13.78
N SER A 64 17.99 -12.78 -14.99
CA SER A 64 17.56 -11.71 -15.91
C SER A 64 16.12 -11.86 -16.39
N LEU A 65 15.64 -13.11 -16.49
CA LEU A 65 14.25 -13.44 -16.84
C LEU A 65 13.29 -13.38 -15.64
N GLY A 66 13.79 -13.10 -14.43
CA GLY A 66 12.96 -13.02 -13.22
C GLY A 66 12.53 -14.37 -12.64
N HIS A 67 13.00 -15.50 -13.19
CA HIS A 67 12.63 -16.84 -12.73
C HIS A 67 13.31 -17.26 -11.42
N TRP A 68 14.39 -16.57 -11.01
CA TRP A 68 15.17 -16.96 -9.84
C TRP A 68 15.71 -15.74 -9.07
N GLN A 69 14.96 -15.25 -8.09
CA GLN A 69 15.45 -14.20 -7.18
C GLN A 69 16.06 -14.86 -5.93
N LEU A 70 17.37 -15.11 -5.98
CA LEU A 70 18.16 -15.58 -4.84
C LEU A 70 18.19 -14.47 -3.78
N ALA A 71 17.37 -14.64 -2.74
CA ALA A 71 17.02 -13.67 -1.70
C ALA A 71 16.28 -12.44 -2.24
N SER A 72 14.99 -12.35 -1.93
CA SER A 72 14.30 -11.07 -1.89
C SER A 72 15.03 -10.19 -0.88
N LYS A 73 15.95 -9.34 -1.34
CA LYS A 73 16.36 -8.21 -0.52
C LYS A 73 15.07 -7.52 -0.11
N PRO A 74 14.86 -7.26 1.20
CA PRO A 74 13.68 -6.52 1.62
C PRO A 74 13.64 -5.25 0.77
N THR A 75 12.53 -5.04 0.07
CA THR A 75 12.36 -3.85 -0.75
C THR A 75 12.43 -2.65 0.17
N VAL A 76 13.56 -1.96 0.19
CA VAL A 76 13.72 -0.72 0.96
C VAL A 76 13.08 0.39 0.15
N LEU A 77 11.89 0.80 0.55
CA LEU A 77 11.22 1.97 0.00
C LEU A 77 11.79 3.22 0.65
N LYS A 78 12.28 4.16 -0.16
CA LYS A 78 12.69 5.50 0.30
C LYS A 78 11.53 6.45 0.12
N GLY A 79 11.00 6.98 1.23
CA GLY A 79 9.96 8.02 1.23
C GLY A 79 10.52 9.39 1.59
N LEU A 80 9.68 10.43 1.49
CA LEU A 80 9.97 11.75 2.02
C LEU A 80 9.46 11.82 3.48
N PRO A 81 10.27 12.18 4.48
CA PRO A 81 9.82 12.26 5.86
C PRO A 81 8.88 13.46 6.06
N ALA A 82 7.62 13.19 6.44
CA ALA A 82 6.63 14.23 6.74
C ALA A 82 6.67 14.68 8.21
N SER A 83 7.04 13.78 9.13
CA SER A 83 7.21 14.03 10.56
C SER A 83 8.36 13.19 11.11
N THR A 84 9.01 13.67 12.17
CA THR A 84 10.12 12.98 12.83
C THR A 84 9.61 11.93 13.82
N GLY A 85 10.29 10.78 13.91
CA GLY A 85 9.95 9.70 14.83
C GLY A 85 10.20 8.32 14.21
N VAL A 86 10.17 7.28 15.04
CA VAL A 86 10.23 5.87 14.60
C VAL A 86 9.06 5.13 15.24
N ALA A 87 8.30 4.40 14.43
CA ALA A 87 7.20 3.56 14.88
C ALA A 87 7.29 2.20 14.20
N ILE A 88 6.87 1.14 14.92
CA ILE A 88 6.75 -0.22 14.41
C ILE A 88 5.34 -0.68 14.80
N GLY A 89 4.58 -1.18 13.83
CA GLY A 89 3.22 -1.62 14.05
C GLY A 89 2.72 -2.45 12.87
N GLU A 90 1.52 -2.99 13.02
CA GLU A 90 0.85 -3.69 11.93
C GLU A 90 0.36 -2.69 10.88
N PHE A 91 0.42 -3.11 9.63
CA PHE A 91 -0.10 -2.33 8.53
C PHE A 91 -1.62 -2.44 8.50
N TRP A 92 -2.31 -1.31 8.64
CA TRP A 92 -3.75 -1.22 8.50
C TRP A 92 -4.11 -0.49 7.20
N PHE A 93 -4.89 -1.15 6.35
CA PHE A 93 -5.45 -0.55 5.14
C PHE A 93 -6.95 -0.32 5.34
N ASP A 94 -7.34 0.95 5.52
CA ASP A 94 -8.75 1.32 5.59
C ASP A 94 -9.34 1.43 4.17
N ASN A 95 -10.20 0.48 3.81
CA ASN A 95 -11.00 0.51 2.58
C ASN A 95 -12.50 0.46 2.89
N THR A 96 -12.90 0.97 4.07
CA THR A 96 -14.29 0.88 4.54
C THR A 96 -15.12 2.11 4.16
N GLN A 97 -14.48 3.19 3.75
CA GLN A 97 -15.17 4.44 3.44
C GLN A 97 -15.85 4.35 2.07
N PRO A 98 -17.17 4.59 1.98
CA PRO A 98 -17.87 4.57 0.71
C PRO A 98 -17.39 5.72 -0.17
N SER A 99 -17.12 5.43 -1.45
CA SER A 99 -16.76 6.46 -2.41
C SER A 99 -18.01 7.11 -3.01
N LEU A 100 -17.98 8.43 -3.19
CA LEU A 100 -19.00 9.16 -3.97
C LEU A 100 -19.11 8.62 -5.40
N SER A 101 -18.03 8.07 -5.96
CA SER A 101 -18.04 7.45 -7.30
C SER A 101 -19.01 6.28 -7.42
N ASP A 102 -19.32 5.62 -6.31
CA ASP A 102 -20.07 4.37 -6.29
C ASP A 102 -21.58 4.59 -6.17
N VAL A 103 -22.02 5.86 -6.08
CA VAL A 103 -23.43 6.24 -6.00
C VAL A 103 -24.02 6.38 -7.40
N PHE A 104 -24.87 5.44 -7.82
CA PHE A 104 -25.48 5.44 -9.16
C PHE A 104 -26.75 6.29 -9.26
N PRO A 105 -27.11 6.78 -10.48
CA PRO A 105 -28.37 7.46 -10.72
C PRO A 105 -29.58 6.67 -10.21
N SER A 106 -30.33 7.27 -9.30
CA SER A 106 -31.45 6.61 -8.61
C SER A 106 -32.61 7.58 -8.39
N SER A 107 -33.82 7.11 -8.66
CA SER A 107 -35.06 7.89 -8.47
C SER A 107 -35.89 7.35 -7.29
N THR A 108 -36.66 8.22 -6.67
CA THR A 108 -37.57 7.91 -5.55
C THR A 108 -39.01 8.26 -5.90
N LEU A 109 -39.95 7.49 -5.36
CA LEU A 109 -41.38 7.81 -5.36
C LEU A 109 -41.80 8.60 -4.10
N ASP A 110 -41.04 8.46 -3.02
CA ASP A 110 -41.31 9.07 -1.71
C ASP A 110 -40.31 10.20 -1.46
N LYS A 111 -40.69 11.40 -1.92
CA LYS A 111 -39.83 12.59 -1.84
C LYS A 111 -39.74 13.13 -0.41
N GLU A 112 -40.82 13.00 0.35
CA GLU A 112 -40.91 13.49 1.74
C GLU A 112 -39.94 12.71 2.63
N ARG A 113 -39.93 11.38 2.51
CA ARG A 113 -38.99 10.52 3.23
C ARG A 113 -37.53 10.83 2.89
N GLU A 114 -37.20 11.03 1.63
CA GLU A 114 -35.82 11.35 1.22
C GLU A 114 -35.38 12.74 1.74
N GLN A 115 -36.30 13.71 1.83
CA GLN A 115 -36.02 15.01 2.45
C GLN A 115 -35.75 14.87 3.95
N GLU A 116 -36.56 14.10 4.67
CA GLU A 116 -36.33 13.82 6.11
C GLU A 116 -34.99 13.10 6.34
N LEU A 117 -34.69 12.08 5.52
CA LEU A 117 -33.42 11.36 5.59
C LEU A 117 -32.22 12.29 5.38
N LEU A 118 -32.31 13.20 4.41
CA LEU A 118 -31.27 14.18 4.15
C LEU A 118 -31.06 15.12 5.35
N LEU A 119 -32.14 15.63 5.94
CA LEU A 119 -32.06 16.51 7.12
C LEU A 119 -31.38 15.82 8.29
N VAL A 120 -31.79 14.59 8.60
CA VAL A 120 -31.18 13.78 9.67
C VAL A 120 -29.70 13.51 9.39
N ALA A 121 -29.33 13.22 8.14
CA ALA A 121 -27.94 12.99 7.75
C ALA A 121 -27.07 14.24 7.94
N ILE A 122 -27.57 15.41 7.53
CA ILE A 122 -26.87 16.69 7.72
C ILE A 122 -26.68 17.01 9.20
N GLU A 123 -27.71 16.80 10.03
CA GLU A 123 -27.60 17.01 11.49
C GLU A 123 -26.57 16.08 12.14
N ARG A 124 -26.53 14.80 11.73
CA ARG A 124 -25.52 13.85 12.20
C ARG A 124 -24.12 14.31 11.83
N ALA A 125 -23.91 14.66 10.56
CA ALA A 125 -22.62 15.16 10.08
C ALA A 125 -22.17 16.43 10.83
N LEU A 126 -23.08 17.39 11.06
CA LEU A 126 -22.78 18.60 11.84
C LEU A 126 -22.34 18.27 13.27
N ASN A 127 -22.98 17.29 13.91
CA ASN A 127 -22.61 16.85 15.25
C ASN A 127 -21.25 16.15 15.26
N ASP A 128 -20.93 15.36 14.24
CA ASP A 128 -19.63 14.70 14.11
C ASP A 128 -18.50 15.72 13.92
N PHE A 129 -18.68 16.72 13.06
CA PHE A 129 -17.71 17.81 12.91
C PHE A 129 -17.51 18.60 14.20
N ARG A 130 -18.59 18.91 14.94
CA ARG A 130 -18.49 19.58 16.25
C ARG A 130 -17.75 18.73 17.29
N ARG A 131 -17.99 17.42 17.32
CA ARG A 131 -17.27 16.48 18.22
C ARG A 131 -15.79 16.40 17.86
N MET A 132 -15.48 16.32 16.57
CA MET A 132 -14.10 16.25 16.08
C MET A 132 -13.34 17.53 16.42
N ARG A 133 -13.94 18.70 16.19
CA ARG A 133 -13.37 20.00 16.58
C ARG A 133 -13.03 20.04 18.07
N LYS A 134 -13.96 19.64 18.95
CA LYS A 134 -13.73 19.62 20.41
C LYS A 134 -12.58 18.71 20.84
N LYS A 135 -12.43 17.54 20.20
CA LYS A 135 -11.33 16.62 20.49
C LYS A 135 -9.96 17.22 20.16
N PHE A 136 -9.90 18.02 19.10
CA PHE A 136 -8.65 18.61 18.61
C PHE A 136 -8.37 20.02 19.15
N ASP A 137 -9.27 20.59 19.95
CA ASP A 137 -9.14 21.93 20.54
C ASP A 137 -7.87 22.07 21.41
N SER A 138 -7.39 20.96 22.00
CA SER A 138 -6.16 20.91 22.80
C SER A 138 -4.91 20.44 22.06
N GLU A 139 -5.05 19.82 20.88
CA GLU A 139 -3.96 19.07 20.23
C GLU A 139 -3.50 19.68 18.88
N ILE A 140 -4.31 20.55 18.26
CA ILE A 140 -4.09 21.04 16.88
C ILE A 140 -3.94 22.57 16.82
N ASN A 141 -3.17 23.06 15.85
CA ASN A 141 -2.99 24.49 15.54
C ASN A 141 -4.34 25.17 15.18
N LYS A 142 -4.52 26.43 15.57
CA LYS A 142 -5.76 27.22 15.36
C LYS A 142 -6.23 27.24 13.89
N ASP A 143 -5.29 27.19 12.94
CA ASP A 143 -5.60 27.19 11.51
C ASP A 143 -6.39 25.95 11.06
N ALA A 144 -6.12 24.79 11.64
CA ALA A 144 -6.84 23.56 11.31
C ALA A 144 -8.21 23.50 12.01
N LEU A 145 -8.41 24.18 13.13
CA LEU A 145 -9.75 24.37 13.72
C LEU A 145 -10.65 25.23 12.82
N ALA A 146 -10.09 26.21 12.12
CA ALA A 146 -10.84 27.04 11.18
C ALA A 146 -11.43 26.25 10.00
N ILE A 147 -10.76 25.16 9.59
CA ILE A 147 -11.27 24.24 8.55
C ILE A 147 -12.58 23.57 9.00
N PHE A 148 -12.66 23.14 10.26
CA PHE A 148 -13.88 22.55 10.82
C PHE A 148 -15.04 23.54 10.90
N ASP A 149 -14.74 24.80 11.22
CA ASP A 149 -15.74 25.87 11.26
C ASP A 149 -16.26 26.19 9.85
N LEU A 150 -15.37 26.21 8.85
CA LEU A 150 -15.75 26.34 7.44
C LEU A 150 -16.69 25.21 7.01
N PHE A 151 -16.37 23.94 7.30
CA PHE A 151 -17.25 22.81 6.95
C PHE A 151 -18.60 22.88 7.65
N THR A 152 -18.63 23.34 8.90
CA THR A 152 -19.88 23.55 9.65
C THR A 152 -20.74 24.64 9.01
N HIS A 153 -20.12 25.73 8.53
CA HIS A 153 -20.83 26.78 7.79
C HIS A 153 -21.33 26.28 6.43
N LEU A 154 -20.50 25.53 5.70
CA LEU A 154 -20.86 24.95 4.41
C LEU A 154 -22.09 24.05 4.50
N LEU A 155 -22.15 23.17 5.50
CA LEU A 155 -23.31 22.29 5.73
C LEU A 155 -24.58 23.03 6.21
N ASN A 156 -24.42 24.25 6.72
CA ASN A 156 -25.53 25.13 7.08
C ASN A 156 -25.89 26.13 5.99
N ASP A 157 -25.19 26.14 4.85
CA ASP A 157 -25.44 27.04 3.75
C ASP A 157 -26.86 26.82 3.18
N PRO A 158 -27.73 27.85 3.19
CA PRO A 158 -29.06 27.77 2.60
C PRO A 158 -29.05 27.44 1.11
N MET A 159 -28.02 27.85 0.36
CA MET A 159 -27.89 27.53 -1.07
C MET A 159 -27.67 26.04 -1.28
N LEU A 160 -26.73 25.43 -0.55
CA LEU A 160 -26.45 24.00 -0.64
C LEU A 160 -27.70 23.17 -0.30
N ARG A 161 -28.37 23.50 0.81
CA ARG A 161 -29.60 22.83 1.24
C ARG A 161 -30.74 23.01 0.24
N GLY A 162 -30.86 24.21 -0.33
CA GLY A 162 -31.84 24.51 -1.35
C GLY A 162 -31.61 23.70 -2.63
N ASP A 163 -30.37 23.59 -3.10
CA ASP A 163 -30.04 22.83 -4.30
C ASP A 163 -30.26 21.33 -4.13
N LEU A 164 -29.91 20.77 -2.95
CA LEU A 164 -30.22 19.38 -2.61
C LEU A 164 -31.74 19.13 -2.60
N LYS A 165 -32.50 20.02 -1.95
CA LYS A 165 -33.96 19.90 -1.88
C LYS A 165 -34.61 19.95 -3.26
N LYS A 166 -34.16 20.87 -4.13
CA LYS A 166 -34.62 20.97 -5.53
C LYS A 166 -34.38 19.67 -6.29
N GLN A 167 -33.25 18.99 -6.05
CA GLN A 167 -32.93 17.76 -6.75
C GLN A 167 -33.83 16.60 -6.28
N ILE A 168 -34.10 16.50 -4.98
CA ILE A 168 -35.06 15.53 -4.44
C ILE A 168 -36.48 15.83 -4.93
N GLU A 169 -36.87 17.11 -5.06
CA GLU A 169 -38.16 17.52 -5.62
C GLU A 169 -38.35 17.07 -7.08
N LYS A 170 -37.27 16.94 -7.87
CA LYS A 170 -37.31 16.36 -9.22
C LYS A 170 -37.55 14.84 -9.22
N GLY A 171 -37.48 14.19 -8.06
CA GLY A 171 -37.65 12.74 -7.91
C GLY A 171 -36.35 11.97 -7.80
N ASP A 172 -35.22 12.63 -7.58
CA ASP A 172 -33.96 11.94 -7.30
C ASP A 172 -33.89 11.49 -5.85
N ARG A 173 -33.24 10.35 -5.61
CA ARG A 173 -32.95 9.86 -4.26
C ARG A 173 -31.91 10.75 -3.58
N ALA A 174 -31.92 10.84 -2.24
CA ALA A 174 -31.07 11.79 -1.51
C ALA A 174 -29.57 11.57 -1.71
N ASP A 175 -29.13 10.31 -1.83
CA ASP A 175 -27.74 9.93 -2.12
C ASP A 175 -27.28 10.41 -3.50
N TRP A 176 -28.08 10.20 -4.54
CA TRP A 176 -27.81 10.65 -5.89
C TRP A 176 -27.85 12.19 -6.00
N ALA A 177 -28.85 12.81 -5.38
CA ALA A 177 -28.95 14.27 -5.28
C ALA A 177 -27.70 14.88 -4.63
N LEU A 178 -27.21 14.28 -3.54
CA LEU A 178 -25.99 14.70 -2.87
C LEU A 178 -24.78 14.65 -3.79
N ARG A 179 -24.57 13.53 -4.48
CA ARG A 179 -23.45 13.37 -5.43
C ARG A 179 -23.48 14.46 -6.50
N GLN A 180 -24.62 14.68 -7.15
CA GLN A 180 -24.74 15.65 -8.24
C GLN A 180 -24.43 17.08 -7.77
N VAL A 181 -24.97 17.48 -6.61
CA VAL A 181 -24.74 18.81 -6.06
C VAL A 181 -23.26 18.96 -5.68
N VAL A 182 -22.70 18.01 -4.94
CA VAL A 182 -21.29 18.07 -4.53
C VAL A 182 -20.33 18.10 -5.73
N GLU A 183 -20.55 17.27 -6.76
CA GLU A 183 -19.76 17.30 -7.99
C GLU A 183 -19.89 18.65 -8.71
N THR A 184 -21.09 19.24 -8.74
CA THR A 184 -21.29 20.56 -9.35
C THR A 184 -20.49 21.64 -8.64
N TYR A 185 -20.52 21.67 -7.30
CA TYR A 185 -19.77 22.63 -6.51
C TYR A 185 -18.25 22.39 -6.63
N SER A 186 -17.81 21.13 -6.55
CA SER A 186 -16.39 20.75 -6.75
C SER A 186 -15.87 21.21 -8.10
N ASN A 187 -16.63 21.00 -9.17
CA ASN A 187 -16.28 21.44 -10.52
C ASN A 187 -16.23 22.97 -10.66
N ARG A 188 -17.06 23.72 -9.92
CA ARG A 188 -16.98 25.18 -9.88
C ARG A 188 -15.72 25.66 -9.18
N PHE A 189 -15.37 25.07 -8.04
CA PHE A 189 -14.14 25.38 -7.31
C PHE A 189 -12.89 25.04 -8.12
N ALA A 190 -12.88 23.93 -8.85
CA ALA A 190 -11.76 23.54 -9.70
C ALA A 190 -11.53 24.47 -10.91
N ARG A 191 -12.51 25.33 -11.25
CA ARG A 191 -12.43 26.29 -12.36
C ARG A 191 -12.07 27.71 -11.92
N MET A 192 -12.01 27.98 -10.61
CA MET A 192 -11.50 29.23 -10.05
C MET A 192 -9.98 29.17 -9.94
#